data_AF-A0A3E1EP76-F1
#
_entry.id   AF-A0A3E1EP76-F1
#
_cell.length_a   1.000
_cell.length_b   1.000
_cell.length_c   1.000
_cell.angle_alpha   90.00
_cell.angle_beta   90.00
_cell.angle_gamma   90.00
#
_symmetry.space_group_name_H-M   'P 1'
#
loop_
_entity.id
_entity.type
_entity.pdbx_description
1 polymer ?
#
loop_
_entity_poly.entity_id
_entity_poly.type
_entity_poly.pdbx_seq_one_letter_code
_entity_poly.pdbx_strand_id
1 'polypeptide(L)' 'MQYLDSIITAVKKITELAVALLALAIVLGVIFGDKVAFLPGNVIGNVTSIIGMLGASGLVGLVAVGVLYPILAKK' A
#
# COMPACT_ATOMS: atom_id res chain seq x y z
N MET A 1 21.54 -22.30 8.07
CA MET A 1 20.09 -22.04 8.28
C MET A 1 19.85 -21.06 9.43
N GLN A 2 20.37 -21.30 10.64
CA GLN A 2 20.15 -20.43 11.83
C GLN A 2 20.47 -18.92 11.66
N TYR A 3 21.53 -18.58 10.91
CA TYR A 3 21.88 -17.18 10.63
C TYR A 3 20.87 -16.48 9.71
N LEU A 4 20.28 -17.22 8.76
CA LEU A 4 19.23 -16.69 7.88
C LEU A 4 17.97 -16.38 8.68
N ASP A 5 17.59 -17.27 9.60
CA ASP A 5 16.42 -17.06 10.46
C ASP A 5 16.58 -15.84 11.38
N SER A 6 17.80 -15.60 11.88
CA SER A 6 18.11 -14.43 12.72
C SER A 6 18.03 -13.13 11.93
N ILE A 7 18.56 -13.10 10.71
CA ILE A 7 18.47 -11.96 9.81
C ILE A 7 17.02 -11.69 9.40
N ILE A 8 16.27 -12.73 9.03
CA ILE A 8 14.84 -12.60 8.69
C ILE A 8 14.05 -12.05 9.89
N THR A 9 14.34 -12.52 11.10
CA THR A 9 13.70 -12.02 12.32
C THR A 9 14.04 -10.56 12.59
N ALA A 10 15.29 -10.14 12.39
CA ALA A 10 15.70 -8.75 12.52
C ALA A 10 14.99 -7.85 11.50
N VAL A 11 14.94 -8.27 10.23
CA VAL A 11 14.22 -7.55 9.18
C VAL A 11 12.73 -7.44 9.52
N LYS A 12 12.09 -8.51 9.99
CA LYS A 12 10.68 -8.47 10.41
C LYS A 12 10.43 -7.43 11.50
N LYS A 13 11.26 -7.41 12.55
CA LYS A 13 11.13 -6.44 13.65
C LYS A 13 11.32 -4.99 13.16
N ILE A 14 12.27 -4.76 12.26
CA ILE A 14 12.49 -3.43 11.67
C ILE A 14 11.29 -3.04 10.81
N THR A 15 10.74 -3.96 10.02
CA THR A 15 9.54 -3.72 9.22
C THR A 15 8.33 -3.43 10.10
N GLU A 16 8.11 -4.18 11.17
CA GLU A 16 7.04 -3.91 12.14
C GLU A 16 7.16 -2.51 12.76
N LEU A 17 8.38 -2.12 13.16
CA LEU A 17 8.65 -0.77 13.66
C LEU A 17 8.37 0.28 12.57
N ALA A 18 8.84 0.06 11.35
CA ALA A 18 8.62 0.97 10.23
C ALA A 18 7.12 1.13 9.93
N VAL A 19 6.35 0.04 9.94
CA VAL A 19 4.89 0.06 9.74
C VAL A 19 4.20 0.82 10.88
N ALA A 20 4.60 0.61 12.13
CA ALA A 20 4.05 1.36 13.26
C ALA A 20 4.31 2.88 13.14
N LEU A 21 5.52 3.24 12.71
CA LEU A 21 5.87 4.64 12.43
C LEU A 21 5.07 5.20 11.24
N LEU A 22 4.83 4.40 10.21
CA LEU A 22 3.99 4.75 9.05
C LEU A 22 2.53 4.96 9.44
N ALA A 23 2.00 4.13 10.34
CA ALA A 23 0.64 4.31 10.86
C ALA A 23 0.52 5.61 11.65
N LEU A 24 1.49 5.89 12.52
CA LEU A 24 1.57 7.15 13.27
C LEU A 24 1.68 8.36 12.32
N ALA A 25 2.47 8.21 11.25
CA ALA A 25 2.65 9.21 10.21
C ALA A 25 1.32 9.61 9.55
N ILE A 26 0.53 8.62 9.16
CA ILE A 26 -0.74 8.82 8.48
C ILE A 26 -1.73 9.52 9.42
N VAL A 27 -1.86 9.07 10.67
CA VAL A 27 -2.80 9.68 11.63
C VAL A 27 -2.46 11.16 11.85
N LEU A 28 -1.19 11.48 12.06
CA LEU A 28 -0.75 12.84 12.32
C LEU A 28 -0.86 13.72 11.07
N GLY A 29 -0.56 13.20 9.89
CA GLY A 29 -0.78 13.90 8.62
C GLY A 29 -2.27 14.19 8.35
N VAL A 30 -3.20 13.31 8.77
CA VAL A 30 -4.65 13.55 8.63
C VAL A 30 -5.12 14.67 9.56
N ILE A 31 -4.62 14.72 10.80
CA ILE A 31 -5.05 15.69 11.80
C ILE A 31 -4.42 17.07 11.55
N PHE A 32 -3.13 17.12 11.24
CA PHE A 32 -2.34 18.36 11.18
C PHE A 32 -1.97 18.79 9.74
N GLY A 33 -2.26 17.99 8.73
CA GLY A 33 -1.89 18.26 7.33
C GLY A 33 -0.40 18.07 7.05
N ASP A 34 0.11 18.63 5.94
CA ASP A 34 1.48 18.42 5.46
C ASP A 34 2.60 19.04 6.31
N LYS A 35 2.26 19.80 7.37
CA LYS A 35 3.23 20.57 8.19
C LYS A 35 3.61 19.87 9.48
N VAL A 36 3.81 18.56 9.43
CA VAL A 36 4.19 17.79 10.61
C VAL A 36 5.71 17.70 10.73
N ALA A 37 6.28 18.33 11.76
CA ALA A 37 7.73 18.54 11.89
C ALA A 37 8.60 17.27 11.95
N PHE A 38 8.01 16.11 12.26
CA PHE A 38 8.71 14.82 12.38
C PHE A 38 8.54 13.90 11.16
N LEU A 39 7.90 14.39 10.08
CA LEU A 39 7.58 13.60 8.89
C LEU A 39 8.25 14.19 7.64
N PRO A 40 9.33 13.59 7.13
CA PRO A 40 9.89 14.00 5.85
C PRO A 40 8.98 13.52 4.70
N GLY A 41 8.20 14.44 4.15
CA GLY A 41 7.43 14.23 2.91
C GLY A 41 5.95 13.86 3.09
N ASN A 42 5.22 13.80 1.97
CA ASN A 42 3.78 13.56 1.95
C ASN A 42 3.47 12.04 1.94
N VAL A 43 3.44 11.44 3.13
CA VAL A 43 3.16 9.99 3.31
C VAL A 43 1.76 9.62 2.81
N ILE A 44 0.75 10.46 3.08
CA ILE A 44 -0.64 10.21 2.68
C ILE A 44 -0.77 10.27 1.15
N GLY A 45 -0.15 11.27 0.52
CA GLY A 45 -0.10 11.39 -0.93
C GLY A 45 0.56 10.18 -1.60
N ASN A 46 1.66 9.69 -1.03
CA ASN A 46 2.33 8.50 -1.56
C ASN A 46 1.43 7.25 -1.48
N VAL A 47 0.75 7.03 -0.35
CA VAL A 47 -0.14 5.88 -0.16
C VAL A 47 -1.37 5.99 -1.08
N THR A 48 -2.01 7.16 -1.13
CA THR A 48 -3.20 7.38 -1.98
C THR A 48 -2.87 7.32 -3.46
N SER A 49 -1.68 7.75 -3.90
CA SER A 49 -1.20 7.58 -5.27
C SER A 49 -1.08 6.10 -5.65
N ILE A 50 -0.48 5.27 -4.79
CA ILE A 50 -0.38 3.82 -5.03
C ILE A 50 -1.77 3.20 -5.15
N ILE A 51 -2.67 3.52 -4.23
CA ILE A 51 -4.07 3.04 -4.28
C ILE A 51 -4.75 3.50 -5.57
N GLY A 52 -4.54 4.75 -5.99
CA GLY A 52 -5.04 5.28 -7.25
C GLY A 52 -4.55 4.50 -8.48
N MET A 53 -3.26 4.13 -8.51
CA MET A 53 -2.69 3.30 -9.58
C MET A 53 -3.29 1.88 -9.60
N LEU A 54 -3.54 1.29 -8.43
CA LEU A 54 -4.20 -0.01 -8.31
C LEU A 54 -5.68 0.08 -8.71
N GLY A 55 -6.38 1.15 -8.35
CA GLY A 55 -7.77 1.42 -8.73
C GLY A 55 -7.95 1.68 -10.23
N ALA A 56 -7.02 2.39 -10.86
CA ALA A 56 -7.00 2.56 -12.32
C ALA A 56 -6.87 1.20 -13.05
N SER A 57 -6.12 0.26 -12.47
CA SER A 57 -6.05 -1.12 -12.96
C SER A 57 -7.33 -1.92 -12.67
N GLY A 58 -8.13 -1.54 -11.67
CA GLY A 58 -9.44 -2.13 -11.37
C GLY A 58 -10.50 -1.85 -12.45
N LEU A 59 -10.46 -0.68 -13.09
CA LEU A 59 -11.29 -0.41 -14.28
C LEU A 59 -10.94 -1.36 -15.43
N VAL A 60 -9.63 -1.59 -15.66
CA VAL A 60 -9.16 -2.57 -16.65
C VAL A 60 -9.66 -3.98 -16.32
N GLY A 61 -9.70 -4.34 -15.04
CA GLY A 61 -10.29 -5.59 -14.56
C GLY A 61 -11.80 -5.72 -14.84
N LEU A 62 -12.59 -4.67 -14.59
CA LEU A 62 -14.02 -4.65 -14.91
C LEU A 62 -14.27 -4.74 -16.42
N VAL A 63 -13.45 -4.07 -17.24
CA VAL A 63 -13.49 -4.17 -18.70
C VAL A 63 -13.16 -5.61 -19.14
N ALA A 64 -12.14 -6.24 -18.55
CA ALA A 64 -11.79 -7.62 -18.84
C ALA A 64 -12.94 -8.60 -18.51
N VAL A 65 -13.60 -8.45 -17.37
CA VAL A 65 -14.79 -9.25 -17.02
C VAL A 65 -15.93 -9.00 -18.02
N GLY A 66 -16.18 -7.76 -18.42
CA GLY A 66 -17.20 -7.43 -19.43
C GLY A 66 -16.93 -8.04 -20.82
N VAL A 67 -15.67 -8.20 -21.20
CA VAL A 67 -15.28 -8.85 -22.46
C VAL A 67 -15.32 -10.38 -22.34
N LEU A 68 -14.89 -10.94 -21.22
CA LEU A 68 -14.87 -12.39 -21.00
C LEU A 68 -16.28 -12.96 -20.76
N TYR A 69 -17.17 -12.21 -20.14
CA TYR A 69 -18.55 -12.64 -19.84
C TYR A 69 -19.32 -13.13 -21.07
N PRO A 70 -19.44 -12.40 -22.19
CA PRO A 70 -20.14 -12.88 -23.38
C PRO A 70 -19.45 -14.07 -24.05
N ILE A 71 -18.12 -14.20 -23.93
CA ILE A 71 -17.37 -15.36 -24.45
C ILE A 71 -17.70 -16.61 -23.64
N LEU A 72 -17.78 -16.48 -22.30
CA LEU A 72 -18.09 -17.58 -21.40
C LEU A 72 -19.60 -17.92 -21.37
N ALA A 73 -20.47 -16.92 -21.55
CA ALA A 73 -21.91 -17.07 -21.56
C ALA A 73 -22.45 -17.63 -22.89
N LYS A 74 -21.64 -17.64 -23.95
CA LYS A 74 -22.00 -18.29 -25.21
C LYS A 74 -21.79 -19.80 -25.09
N LYS A 75 -22.83 -20.49 -24.66
CA LYS A 75 -22.98 -21.94 -24.80
C LYS A 75 -23.43 -22.30 -26.21
#